data_AF-A0A1F9M6M0-F1
#
_entry.id   AF-A0A1F9M6M0-F1
#
_cell.length_a   1.000
_cell.length_b   1.000
_cell.length_c   1.000
_cell.angle_alpha   90.00
_cell.angle_beta   90.00
_cell.angle_gamma   90.00
#
_symmetry.space_group_name_H-M   'P 1'
#
loop_
_entity.id
_entity.type
_entity.pdbx_description
1 polymer ?
#
loop_
_entity_poly.entity_id
_entity_poly.type
_entity_poly.pdbx_seq_one_letter_code
_entity_poly.pdbx_strand_id
1 'polypeptide(L)'
;MKEILADPKLIAACGLYCGACRSYLKGRCPGCRDNLKATWCKVRTCCGNHTYTTCADCLDFADPKACKTFDNFIAKVFGLLFNSNRRACIVAIREHGKEAFAASMTKRRRPSLPRSEA
;
A
#
# COMPACT_ATOMS: atom_id res chain seq x y z
N MET A 1 -18.91 4.45 -10.31
CA MET A 1 -17.57 4.20 -9.73
C MET A 1 -17.55 4.92 -8.38
N LYS A 2 -16.99 4.33 -7.32
CA LYS A 2 -16.89 5.01 -6.02
C LYS A 2 -16.11 6.33 -6.17
N GLU A 3 -16.36 7.27 -5.29
CA GLU A 3 -15.55 8.48 -5.18
C GLU A 3 -14.18 8.16 -4.57
N ILE A 4 -13.14 8.90 -4.98
CA ILE A 4 -11.80 8.80 -4.37
C ILE A 4 -11.81 9.71 -3.15
N LEU A 5 -12.09 9.14 -1.98
CA LEU A 5 -12.04 9.83 -0.70
C LEU A 5 -10.60 9.85 -0.18
N ALA A 6 -10.23 10.82 0.65
CA ALA A 6 -8.96 10.84 1.39
C ALA A 6 -9.17 10.16 2.76
N ASP A 7 -9.16 8.82 2.78
CA ASP A 7 -9.37 8.01 3.98
C ASP A 7 -8.12 7.16 4.27
N PRO A 8 -7.40 7.41 5.39
CA PRO A 8 -6.23 6.62 5.77
C PRO A 8 -6.54 5.13 5.97
N LYS A 9 -7.80 4.76 6.26
CA LYS A 9 -8.23 3.36 6.38
C LYS A 9 -8.19 2.61 5.03
N LEU A 10 -8.08 3.33 3.92
CA LEU A 10 -7.93 2.76 2.58
C LEU A 10 -6.47 2.57 2.17
N ILE A 11 -5.50 2.82 3.06
CA ILE A 11 -4.11 2.44 2.83
C ILE A 11 -3.96 0.93 3.05
N ALA A 12 -3.38 0.25 2.07
CA ALA A 12 -3.10 -1.17 2.11
C ALA A 12 -1.92 -1.49 3.03
N ALA A 13 -1.86 -2.74 3.49
CA ALA A 13 -0.74 -3.24 4.29
C ALA A 13 0.63 -2.94 3.65
N CYS A 14 0.72 -3.03 2.32
CA CYS A 14 1.95 -2.75 1.56
C CYS A 14 2.18 -1.28 1.17
N GLY A 15 1.39 -0.34 1.70
CA GLY A 15 1.49 1.10 1.44
C GLY A 15 0.74 1.61 0.20
N LEU A 16 0.11 0.73 -0.58
CA LEU A 16 -0.72 1.16 -1.71
C LEU A 16 -2.02 1.81 -1.26
N TYR A 17 -2.49 2.82 -2.00
CA TYR A 17 -3.75 3.49 -1.69
C TYR A 17 -4.94 2.83 -2.40
N CYS A 18 -5.74 2.04 -1.67
CA CYS A 18 -6.93 1.38 -2.21
C CYS A 18 -8.00 2.38 -2.65
N GLY A 19 -8.08 3.56 -2.01
CA GLY A 19 -9.03 4.61 -2.36
C GLY A 19 -8.89 5.11 -3.80
N ALA A 20 -7.71 4.94 -4.41
CA ALA A 20 -7.47 5.24 -5.83
C ALA A 20 -7.29 3.98 -6.71
N CYS A 21 -7.55 2.79 -6.18
CA CYS A 21 -7.43 1.53 -6.93
C CYS A 21 -8.66 1.28 -7.81
N ARG A 22 -8.46 1.07 -9.11
CA ARG A 22 -9.55 0.83 -10.08
C ARG A 22 -10.49 -0.31 -9.69
N SER A 23 -9.98 -1.40 -9.11
CA SER A 23 -10.82 -2.53 -8.72
C SER A 23 -11.67 -2.23 -7.49
N TYR A 24 -11.13 -1.50 -6.51
CA TYR A 24 -11.89 -1.02 -5.35
C TYR A 24 -12.99 -0.04 -5.78
N LEU A 25 -12.63 0.92 -6.62
CA LEU A 25 -13.53 1.94 -7.15
C LEU A 25 -14.67 1.35 -8.00
N LYS A 26 -14.45 0.20 -8.63
CA LYS A 26 -15.49 -0.54 -9.37
C LYS A 26 -16.30 -1.51 -8.49
N GLY A 27 -16.04 -1.59 -7.18
CA GLY A 27 -16.72 -2.53 -6.29
C GLY A 27 -16.32 -3.99 -6.49
N ARG A 28 -15.28 -4.29 -7.28
CA ARG A 28 -14.80 -5.66 -7.56
C ARG A 28 -13.82 -6.17 -6.51
N CYS A 29 -13.35 -5.30 -5.63
CA CYS A 29 -12.45 -5.62 -4.53
C CYS A 29 -12.89 -4.84 -3.28
N PRO A 30 -12.96 -5.47 -2.10
CA PRO A 30 -13.39 -4.80 -0.88
C PRO A 30 -12.33 -3.83 -0.32
N GLY A 31 -11.09 -3.88 -0.83
CA GLY A 31 -9.96 -3.11 -0.29
C GLY A 31 -9.04 -4.02 0.54
N CYS A 32 -7.79 -3.60 0.76
CA CYS A 32 -6.77 -4.50 1.32
C CYS A 32 -7.13 -5.02 2.72
N ARG A 33 -7.68 -4.16 3.59
CA ARG A 33 -8.05 -4.51 4.96
C ARG A 33 -9.11 -5.61 5.00
N ASP A 34 -10.15 -5.45 4.18
CA ASP A 34 -11.34 -6.30 4.21
C ASP A 34 -11.24 -7.50 3.24
N ASN A 35 -10.15 -7.62 2.46
CA ASN A 35 -9.98 -8.69 1.48
C ASN A 35 -9.53 -10.02 2.10
N LEU A 36 -10.25 -10.55 3.10
CA LEU A 36 -9.92 -11.76 3.87
C LEU A 36 -9.52 -12.95 2.97
N LYS A 37 -10.13 -13.09 1.79
CA LYS A 37 -9.85 -14.14 0.79
C LYS A 37 -8.43 -14.10 0.21
N ALA A 38 -7.69 -12.99 0.31
CA ALA A 38 -6.32 -12.88 -0.19
C ALA A 38 -5.29 -13.52 0.77
N THR A 39 -5.50 -14.78 1.16
CA THR A 39 -4.64 -15.52 2.11
C THR A 39 -3.21 -15.70 1.61
N TRP A 40 -3.02 -15.62 0.28
CA TRP A 40 -1.72 -15.65 -0.38
C TRP A 40 -0.86 -14.40 -0.15
N CYS A 41 -1.45 -13.28 0.29
CA CYS A 41 -0.74 -12.02 0.46
C CYS A 41 0.03 -11.99 1.80
N LYS A 42 1.28 -12.48 1.77
CA LYS A 42 2.15 -12.57 2.96
C LYS A 42 2.36 -11.25 3.70
N VAL A 43 2.43 -10.12 2.99
CA VAL A 43 2.57 -8.80 3.61
C VAL A 43 1.38 -8.46 4.50
N ARG A 44 0.16 -8.75 4.03
CA ARG A 44 -1.06 -8.49 4.79
C ARG A 44 -1.14 -9.38 6.03
N THR A 45 -0.83 -10.67 5.87
CA THR A 45 -0.77 -11.62 7.00
C THR A 45 0.27 -11.17 8.03
N CYS A 46 1.45 -10.73 7.57
CA CYS A 46 2.50 -10.21 8.45
C CYS A 46 2.04 -8.97 9.22
N CYS A 47 1.45 -7.96 8.57
CA CYS A 47 0.90 -6.80 9.27
C CYS A 47 -0.17 -7.21 10.30
N GLY A 48 -1.07 -8.13 9.95
CA GLY A 48 -2.09 -8.65 10.87
C GLY A 48 -1.51 -9.29 12.13
N ASN A 49 -0.47 -10.13 11.98
CA ASN A 49 0.19 -10.81 13.11
C ASN A 49 0.88 -9.84 14.08
N HIS A 50 1.33 -8.68 13.58
CA HIS A 50 1.96 -7.64 14.40
C HIS A 50 0.98 -6.54 14.83
N THR A 51 -0.32 -6.68 14.52
CA THR A 51 -1.33 -5.63 14.75
C THR A 51 -0.98 -4.29 14.06
N TYR A 52 -0.23 -4.35 12.97
CA TYR A 52 0.11 -3.20 12.13
C TYR A 52 -0.99 -2.94 11.11
N THR A 53 -1.26 -1.66 10.85
CA THR A 53 -2.16 -1.25 9.76
C THR A 53 -1.44 -1.30 8.41
N THR A 54 -0.15 -0.96 8.40
CA THR A 54 0.71 -0.97 7.20
C THR A 54 2.15 -1.32 7.56
N CYS A 55 2.97 -1.67 6.57
CA CYS A 55 4.41 -1.85 6.78
C CYS A 55 5.13 -0.57 7.25
N ALA A 56 4.48 0.61 7.21
CA ALA A 56 5.05 1.83 7.78
C ALA A 56 5.16 1.74 9.31
N ASP A 57 4.27 0.96 9.94
CA ASP A 57 4.27 0.72 11.39
C ASP A 57 5.37 -0.28 11.82
N CYS A 58 6.04 -0.95 10.87
CA CYS A 58 7.06 -1.95 11.16
C CYS A 58 8.31 -1.32 11.77
N LEU A 59 8.72 -1.82 12.93
CA LEU A 59 9.92 -1.39 13.68
C LEU A 59 11.16 -2.26 13.39
N ASP A 60 10.97 -3.47 12.86
CA ASP A 60 12.07 -4.43 12.61
C ASP A 60 12.99 -3.98 11.48
N PHE A 61 12.47 -3.19 10.53
CA PHE A 61 13.21 -2.76 9.34
C PHE A 61 13.08 -1.26 9.11
N ALA A 62 14.19 -0.55 9.27
CA ALA A 62 14.32 0.86 8.92
C ALA A 62 14.03 1.08 7.41
N ASP A 63 14.59 0.25 6.53
CA ASP A 63 14.23 0.22 5.11
C ASP A 63 13.36 -1.02 4.79
N PRO A 64 12.12 -0.85 4.29
CA PRO A 64 11.27 -1.97 3.87
C PRO A 64 11.92 -2.89 2.83
N LYS A 65 12.92 -2.40 2.08
CA LYS A 65 13.70 -3.20 1.12
C LYS A 65 14.49 -4.34 1.77
N ALA A 66 14.83 -4.22 3.06
CA ALA A 66 15.52 -5.27 3.81
C ALA A 66 14.57 -6.42 4.23
N CYS A 67 13.26 -6.19 4.21
CA CYS A 67 12.27 -7.20 4.59
C CYS A 67 11.94 -8.14 3.42
N LYS A 68 12.36 -9.40 3.49
CA LYS A 68 12.09 -10.41 2.43
C LYS A 68 10.58 -10.67 2.19
N THR A 69 9.74 -10.45 3.21
CA THR A 69 8.28 -10.55 3.06
C THR A 69 7.76 -9.41 2.18
N PHE A 70 8.27 -8.20 2.37
CA PHE A 70 7.90 -7.01 1.61
C PHE A 70 8.57 -6.97 0.23
N ASP A 71 9.90 -7.06 0.18
CA ASP A 71 10.72 -7.03 -1.03
C ASP A 71 11.03 -8.45 -1.52
N ASN A 72 10.13 -8.98 -2.34
CA ASN A 72 10.29 -10.29 -2.98
C ASN A 72 10.27 -10.17 -4.51
N PHE A 73 10.61 -11.25 -5.21
CA PHE A 73 10.70 -11.27 -6.67
C PHE A 73 9.38 -10.86 -7.35
N ILE A 74 8.26 -11.44 -6.91
CA ILE A 74 6.92 -11.16 -7.44
C ILE A 74 6.58 -9.67 -7.27
N ALA A 75 6.90 -9.10 -6.11
CA ALA A 75 6.73 -7.68 -5.84
C ALA A 75 7.53 -6.76 -6.77
N LYS A 76 8.76 -7.15 -7.14
CA LYS A 76 9.61 -6.39 -8.07
C LYS A 76 9.02 -6.40 -9.48
N VAL A 77 8.55 -7.56 -9.93
CA VAL A 77 7.88 -7.73 -11.24
C VAL A 77 6.62 -6.85 -11.31
N PHE A 78 5.73 -6.95 -10.32
CA PHE A 78 4.53 -6.10 -10.28
C PHE A 78 4.86 -4.61 -10.13
N GLY A 79 5.93 -4.27 -9.41
CA GLY A 79 6.43 -2.90 -9.31
C GLY A 79 6.79 -2.31 -10.67
N LEU A 80 7.46 -3.09 -11.53
CA LEU A 80 7.78 -2.68 -12.89
C LEU A 80 6.52 -2.57 -13.76
N LEU A 81 5.70 -3.62 -13.80
CA LEU A 81 4.52 -3.70 -14.67
C LEU A 81 3.50 -2.57 -14.40
N PHE A 82 3.33 -2.20 -13.13
CA PHE A 82 2.34 -1.18 -12.73
C PHE A 82 2.95 0.20 -12.48
N ASN A 83 4.24 0.41 -12.78
CA ASN A 83 4.99 1.60 -12.39
C ASN A 83 4.69 2.02 -10.95
N SER A 84 4.89 1.06 -10.03
CA SER A 84 4.51 1.13 -8.62
C SER A 84 5.76 1.05 -7.74
N ASN A 85 5.90 2.01 -6.83
CA ASN A 85 6.97 2.06 -5.86
C ASN A 85 6.40 1.94 -4.44
N ARG A 86 6.17 0.70 -3.99
CA ARG A 86 5.67 0.43 -2.64
C ARG A 86 6.62 0.91 -1.55
N ARG A 87 7.94 0.85 -1.77
CA ARG A 87 8.94 1.36 -0.80
C ARG A 87 8.76 2.87 -0.60
N ALA A 88 8.69 3.65 -1.68
CA ALA A 88 8.45 5.09 -1.59
C ALA A 88 7.11 5.40 -0.91
N CYS A 89 6.05 4.62 -1.17
CA CYS A 89 4.81 4.78 -0.42
C CYS A 89 5.00 4.59 1.09
N ILE A 90 5.72 3.54 1.52
CA ILE A 90 5.98 3.28 2.95
C ILE A 90 6.82 4.41 3.57
N VAL A 91 7.86 4.87 2.86
CA VAL A 91 8.69 6.00 3.31
C VAL A 91 7.84 7.26 3.46
N ALA A 92 7.03 7.61 2.46
CA ALA A 92 6.15 8.78 2.51
C ALA A 92 5.12 8.70 3.65
N ILE A 93 4.59 7.51 3.95
CA ILE A 93 3.69 7.32 5.10
C ILE A 93 4.42 7.54 6.42
N ARG A 94 5.67 7.08 6.55
CA ARG A 94 6.49 7.28 7.77
C ARG A 94 6.85 8.76 7.96
N GLU A 95 7.17 9.46 6.88
CA GLU A 95 7.62 10.86 6.90
C GLU A 95 6.47 11.85 7.11
N HIS A 96 5.31 11.60 6.48
CA HIS A 96 4.22 12.57 6.44
C HIS A 96 2.94 12.14 7.18
N GLY A 97 2.88 10.89 7.62
CA GLY A 97 1.69 10.31 8.22
C GLY A 97 0.67 9.80 7.20
N LYS A 98 -0.29 9.01 7.69
CA LYS A 98 -1.27 8.30 6.87
C LYS A 98 -2.29 9.25 6.24
N GLU A 99 -2.68 10.28 6.97
CA GLU A 99 -3.66 11.29 6.57
C GLU A 99 -3.13 12.10 5.38
N ALA A 100 -1.91 12.64 5.51
CA ALA A 100 -1.27 13.40 4.44
C ALA A 100 -1.01 12.53 3.21
N PHE A 101 -0.57 11.29 3.42
CA PHE A 101 -0.38 10.33 2.33
C PHE A 101 -1.69 10.05 1.59
N ALA A 102 -2.78 9.73 2.30
CA ALA A 102 -4.08 9.48 1.69
C ALA A 102 -4.58 10.70 0.89
N ALA A 103 -4.46 11.91 1.45
CA ALA A 103 -4.83 13.15 0.77
C ALA A 103 -3.99 13.37 -0.51
N SER A 104 -2.68 13.15 -0.45
CA SER A 104 -1.78 13.25 -1.61
C SER A 104 -2.17 12.24 -2.71
N MET A 105 -2.42 10.99 -2.33
CA MET A 105 -2.79 9.92 -3.27
C MET A 105 -4.17 10.14 -3.89
N THR A 106 -5.11 10.73 -3.14
CA THR A 106 -6.40 11.18 -3.66
C THR A 106 -6.24 12.25 -4.73
N LYS A 107 -5.43 13.30 -4.48
CA LYS A 107 -5.15 14.35 -5.47
C LYS A 107 -4.49 13.80 -6.72
N ARG A 108 -3.54 12.87 -6.55
CA ARG A 108 -2.83 12.18 -7.64
C ARG A 108 -3.72 11.18 -8.39
N ARG A 109 -4.81 10.72 -7.79
CA ARG A 109 -5.73 9.68 -8.31
C ARG A 109 -4.98 8.39 -8.71
N ARG A 110 -3.95 8.03 -7.95
CA ARG A 110 -3.12 6.84 -8.18
C ARG A 110 -3.01 5.99 -6.92
N PRO A 111 -2.88 4.66 -7.04
CA PRO A 111 -2.72 3.77 -5.90
C PRO A 111 -1.25 3.66 -5.42
N SER A 112 -0.26 4.13 -6.19
CA SER A 112 1.15 4.11 -5.81
C SER A 112 1.87 5.35 -6.34
N LEU A 113 2.90 5.78 -5.61
CA LEU A 113 3.92 6.67 -6.14
C LEU A 113 4.65 5.98 -7.31
N PRO A 114 4.91 6.69 -8.43
CA PRO A 114 5.61 6.10 -9.56
C PRO A 114 7.07 5.83 -9.20
N ARG A 115 7.70 4.92 -9.96
CA ARG A 115 9.12 4.59 -9.78
C ARG A 115 10.07 5.74 -10.12
N SER A 116 9.59 6.76 -10.84
CA SER A 116 10.33 7.98 -11.15
C SER A 116 10.43 8.95 -9.95
N GLU A 117 9.62 8.77 -8.92
CA GLU A 117 9.60 9.61 -7.71
C GLU A 117 10.21 8.85 -6.53
N ALA A 118 11.39 8.27 -6.72
CA ALA A 118 12.05 7.35 -5.79
C ALA A 118 13.33 7.91 -5.18
#